data_AF-A0A927MR92-F1
#
_entry.id   AF-A0A927MR92-F1
#
_cell.length_a   1.000
_cell.length_b   1.000
_cell.length_c   1.000
_cell.angle_alpha   90.00
_cell.angle_beta   90.00
_cell.angle_gamma   90.00
#
_symmetry.space_group_name_H-M   'P 1'
#
loop_
_entity.id
_entity.type
_entity.pdbx_description
1 polymer ?
#
loop_
_entity_poly.entity_id
_entity_poly.type
_entity_poly.pdbx_seq_one_letter_code
_entity_poly.pdbx_strand_id
1 'polypeptide(L)'
;MTANDNSTSKYYRPYAEPHLLFAHAYVSRLAWQPGRLDDLLCRVAADEVDGVIIATPDLAFLYAPYDGGADILSATAARRDDLRDRYQRWLPKQPAGV
;
A
#
# COMPACT_ATOMS: atom_id res chain seq x y z
N MET A 1 33.30 28.22 -13.00
CA MET A 1 33.36 27.14 -11.98
C MET A 1 31.92 26.74 -11.69
N THR A 2 31.38 25.83 -12.50
CA THR A 2 29.99 25.36 -12.40
C THR A 2 29.96 24.08 -11.58
N ALA A 3 29.36 24.15 -10.41
CA ALA A 3 28.75 23.01 -9.76
C ALA A 3 27.29 23.39 -9.53
N ASN A 4 26.37 22.62 -10.08
CA ASN A 4 25.16 22.21 -9.39
C ASN A 4 24.60 21.00 -10.15
N ASP A 5 24.99 19.86 -9.63
CA ASP A 5 24.42 18.54 -9.83
C ASP A 5 22.91 18.62 -9.53
N ASN A 6 22.11 18.60 -10.60
CA ASN A 6 20.67 18.48 -10.49
C ASN A 6 20.32 16.99 -10.54
N SER A 7 20.74 16.27 -9.49
CA SER A 7 20.27 14.93 -9.16
C SER A 7 18.74 14.96 -9.16
N THR A 8 18.19 14.49 -10.27
CA THR A 8 16.77 14.51 -10.53
C THR A 8 16.18 13.44 -9.62
N SER A 9 15.63 13.86 -8.48
CA SER A 9 14.90 12.97 -7.59
C SER A 9 13.85 12.22 -8.41
N LYS A 10 14.04 10.91 -8.55
CA LYS A 10 13.14 9.96 -9.24
C LYS A 10 11.68 9.97 -8.73
N TYR A 11 11.37 10.79 -7.71
CA TYR A 11 10.05 10.88 -7.07
C TYR A 11 9.47 12.31 -7.04
N TYR A 12 10.04 13.29 -7.74
CA TYR A 12 9.42 14.61 -7.82
C TYR A 12 8.23 14.59 -8.80
N ARG A 13 7.02 14.38 -8.28
CA ARG A 13 5.75 14.68 -8.99
C ARG A 13 5.12 15.95 -8.41
N PRO A 14 5.51 17.15 -8.89
CA PRO A 14 4.91 18.38 -8.41
C PRO A 14 3.49 18.48 -8.97
N TYR A 15 2.50 18.51 -8.08
CA TYR A 15 1.15 18.98 -8.40
C TYR A 15 0.56 18.44 -9.71
N ALA A 16 0.58 17.11 -9.89
CA ALA A 16 -0.29 16.52 -10.90
C ALA A 16 -1.72 16.74 -10.40
N GLU A 17 -2.41 17.70 -11.01
CA GLU A 17 -3.85 17.84 -10.94
C GLU A 17 -4.50 16.45 -10.77
N PRO A 18 -5.31 16.20 -9.74
CA PRO A 18 -5.72 14.83 -9.39
C PRO A 18 -6.46 14.09 -10.53
N HIS A 19 -7.02 14.84 -11.48
CA HIS A 19 -7.64 14.32 -12.70
C HIS A 19 -6.65 13.97 -13.84
N LEU A 20 -5.39 14.41 -13.74
CA LEU A 20 -4.27 14.05 -14.63
C LEU A 20 -3.49 12.81 -14.13
N LEU A 21 -3.74 12.36 -12.90
CA LEU A 21 -3.27 11.07 -12.39
C LEU A 21 -4.21 9.96 -12.88
N PHE A 22 -4.31 9.82 -14.19
CA PHE A 22 -5.00 8.70 -14.79
C PHE A 22 -4.17 7.43 -14.58
N ALA A 23 -4.76 6.43 -13.91
CA ALA A 23 -4.13 5.14 -13.67
C ALA A 23 -4.92 4.04 -14.39
N HIS A 24 -4.21 3.22 -15.16
CA HIS A 24 -4.75 1.94 -15.60
C HIS A 24 -4.57 0.92 -14.49
N ALA A 25 -5.68 0.44 -13.94
CA ALA A 25 -5.67 -0.66 -12.98
C ALA A 25 -6.04 -1.97 -13.67
N TYR A 26 -5.25 -3.01 -13.44
CA TYR A 26 -5.71 -4.38 -13.66
C TYR A 26 -6.49 -4.82 -12.43
N VAL A 27 -7.72 -5.30 -12.63
CA VAL A 27 -8.58 -5.78 -11.55
C VAL A 27 -8.99 -7.21 -11.88
N SER A 28 -8.81 -8.10 -10.91
CA SER A 28 -9.29 -9.48 -11.01
C SER A 28 -9.90 -9.93 -9.69
N ARG A 29 -10.80 -10.90 -9.77
CA ARG A 29 -11.39 -11.56 -8.61
C ARG A 29 -10.86 -12.97 -8.52
N LEU A 30 -10.48 -13.38 -7.32
CA LEU A 30 -10.07 -14.74 -7.02
C LEU A 30 -10.80 -15.27 -5.79
N ALA A 31 -10.92 -16.59 -5.70
CA ALA A 31 -11.33 -17.24 -4.45
C ALA A 31 -10.15 -17.21 -3.48
N TRP A 32 -10.38 -16.72 -2.27
CA TRP A 32 -9.34 -16.62 -1.26
C TRP A 32 -9.06 -17.97 -0.62
N GLN A 33 -7.78 -18.30 -0.49
CA GLN A 33 -7.28 -19.33 0.40
C GLN A 33 -5.89 -18.93 0.94
N PRO A 34 -5.46 -19.46 2.10
CA PRO A 34 -4.09 -19.28 2.57
C PRO A 34 -3.07 -19.66 1.48
N GLY A 35 -1.99 -18.88 1.36
CA GLY A 35 -0.95 -19.10 0.36
C GLY A 35 -1.23 -18.50 -1.03
N ARG A 36 -2.48 -18.12 -1.35
CA ARG A 36 -2.84 -17.67 -2.71
C ARG A 36 -2.11 -16.40 -3.14
N LEU A 37 -1.82 -15.51 -2.19
CA LEU A 37 -1.26 -14.19 -2.45
C LEU A 37 0.23 -14.10 -2.09
N ASP A 38 0.85 -15.19 -1.63
CA ASP A 38 2.21 -15.16 -1.10
C ASP A 38 3.22 -14.68 -2.15
N ASP A 39 3.15 -15.19 -3.38
CA ASP A 39 4.02 -14.73 -4.48
C ASP A 39 3.85 -13.23 -4.76
N LEU A 40 2.60 -12.73 -4.77
CA LEU A 40 2.32 -11.30 -4.94
C LEU A 40 2.91 -10.48 -3.79
N LEU A 41 2.69 -10.91 -2.54
CA LEU A 41 3.16 -10.20 -1.35
C LEU A 41 4.69 -10.20 -1.26
N CYS A 42 5.35 -11.31 -1.61
CA CYS A 42 6.81 -11.38 -1.67
C CYS A 42 7.38 -10.43 -2.73
N ARG A 43 6.75 -10.33 -3.90
CA ARG A 43 7.18 -9.40 -4.95
C ARG A 43 6.96 -7.94 -4.56
N VAL A 44 5.87 -7.64 -3.84
CA VAL A 44 5.67 -6.30 -3.26
C VAL A 44 6.78 -5.97 -2.26
N ALA A 45 7.10 -6.90 -1.36
CA ALA A 45 8.17 -6.70 -0.39
C ALA A 45 9.56 -6.59 -1.04
N ALA A 46 9.76 -7.19 -2.22
CA ALA A 46 11.00 -7.12 -2.97
C ALA A 46 11.09 -5.88 -3.90
N ASP A 47 10.13 -4.95 -3.84
CA ASP A 47 10.05 -3.78 -4.74
C ASP A 47 9.93 -4.17 -6.23
N GLU A 48 9.44 -5.39 -6.52
CA GLU A 48 9.25 -5.91 -7.89
C GLU A 48 7.86 -5.57 -8.45
N VAL A 49 6.86 -5.39 -7.58
CA VAL A 49 5.48 -5.08 -7.94
C VAL A 49 4.95 -3.98 -7.02
N ASP A 50 4.43 -2.90 -7.62
CA ASP A 50 3.94 -1.72 -6.93
C ASP A 50 2.44 -1.47 -7.19
N GLY A 51 1.83 -0.61 -6.37
CA GLY A 51 0.45 -0.15 -6.57
C GLY A 51 -0.61 -1.23 -6.34
N VAL A 52 -0.31 -2.23 -5.51
CA VAL A 52 -1.21 -3.33 -5.20
C VAL A 52 -2.26 -2.91 -4.16
N ILE A 53 -3.52 -3.18 -4.45
CA ILE A 53 -4.62 -3.09 -3.50
C ILE A 53 -5.36 -4.43 -3.49
N ILE A 54 -5.47 -5.03 -2.30
CA ILE A 54 -6.27 -6.21 -2.04
C ILE A 54 -7.51 -5.78 -1.27
N ALA A 55 -8.69 -6.10 -1.78
CA ALA A 55 -9.95 -5.69 -1.17
C ALA A 55 -10.99 -6.81 -1.22
N THR A 56 -11.95 -6.76 -0.31
CA THR A 56 -13.19 -7.54 -0.46
C THR A 56 -14.05 -6.92 -1.57
N PRO A 57 -14.92 -7.71 -2.25
CA PRO A 57 -15.75 -7.19 -3.34
C PRO A 57 -16.66 -6.02 -2.94
N ASP A 58 -17.02 -5.91 -1.66
CA ASP A 58 -17.82 -4.84 -1.08
C ASP A 58 -16.98 -3.63 -0.63
N LEU A 59 -15.66 -3.67 -0.82
CA LEU A 59 -14.71 -2.64 -0.41
C LEU A 59 -14.78 -2.27 1.07
N ALA A 60 -15.20 -3.21 1.93
CA ALA A 60 -15.31 -2.97 3.37
C ALA A 60 -13.95 -2.64 4.03
N PHE A 61 -12.86 -3.11 3.42
CA PHE A 61 -11.51 -2.65 3.71
C PHE A 61 -10.63 -2.73 2.45
N LEU A 62 -9.59 -1.91 2.43
CA LEU A 62 -8.49 -2.00 1.46
C LEU A 62 -7.21 -2.37 2.23
N TYR A 63 -6.48 -3.34 1.69
CA TYR A 63 -5.16 -3.75 2.17
C TYR A 63 -4.12 -3.35 1.13
N ALA A 64 -3.21 -2.46 1.50
CA ALA A 64 -2.17 -1.89 0.65
C ALA A 64 -0.79 -2.34 1.18
N PRO A 65 -0.26 -3.48 0.70
CA PRO A 65 1.05 -3.96 1.12
C PRO A 65 2.20 -3.11 0.57
N TYR A 66 3.31 -3.08 1.30
CA TYR A 66 4.58 -2.46 0.92
C TYR A 66 5.75 -3.20 1.58
N ASP A 67 6.99 -2.86 1.24
CA ASP A 67 8.17 -3.45 1.89
C ASP A 67 8.17 -3.21 3.41
N GLY A 68 8.13 -4.31 4.17
CA GLY A 68 8.12 -4.30 5.62
C GLY A 68 6.74 -4.21 6.28
N GLY A 69 5.63 -4.07 5.53
CA GLY A 69 4.32 -3.92 6.15
C GLY A 69 3.14 -3.79 5.18
N ALA A 70 2.07 -3.19 5.71
CA ALA A 70 0.87 -2.87 4.93
C ALA A 70 0.01 -1.84 5.66
N ASP A 71 -0.70 -1.04 4.88
CA ASP A 71 -1.75 -0.18 5.38
C ASP A 71 -3.12 -0.84 5.21
N ILE A 72 -3.99 -0.65 6.21
CA ILE A 72 -5.38 -1.14 6.15
C ILE A 72 -6.31 0.07 6.26
N LEU A 73 -6.97 0.40 5.15
CA LEU A 73 -7.99 1.43 5.12
C LEU A 73 -9.34 0.77 5.41
N SER A 74 -9.98 1.21 6.50
CA SER A 74 -11.30 0.72 6.90
C SER A 74 -12.37 1.77 6.63
N ALA A 75 -13.58 1.30 6.26
CA ALA A 75 -14.71 2.19 6.00
C ALA A 75 -15.14 3.03 7.22
N THR A 76 -14.85 2.58 8.44
CA THR A 76 -15.20 3.30 9.69
C THR A 76 -14.07 3.25 10.71
N ALA A 77 -14.04 4.26 11.59
CA ALA A 77 -13.09 4.32 12.70
C ALA A 77 -13.28 3.15 13.69
N ALA A 78 -14.52 2.75 13.96
CA ALA A 78 -14.81 1.60 14.82
C ALA A 78 -14.18 0.31 14.26
N ARG A 79 -14.33 0.04 12.96
CA ARG A 79 -13.76 -1.15 12.33
C ARG A 79 -12.22 -1.10 12.28
N ARG A 80 -11.64 0.09 12.07
CA ARG A 80 -10.19 0.30 12.18
C ARG A 80 -9.71 -0.04 13.60
N ASP A 81 -10.41 0.43 14.63
CA ASP A 81 -10.04 0.22 16.02
C ASP A 81 -10.15 -1.25 16.42
N ASP A 82 -11.21 -1.94 15.99
CA ASP A 82 -11.36 -3.40 16.17
C ASP A 82 -10.19 -4.18 15.53
N LEU A 83 -9.75 -3.76 14.33
CA LEU A 83 -8.61 -4.37 13.65
C LEU A 83 -7.30 -4.09 14.38
N ARG A 84 -7.08 -2.84 14.82
CA ARG A 84 -5.91 -2.44 15.61
C ARG A 84 -5.80 -3.29 16.87
N ASP A 85 -6.89 -3.45 17.61
CA ASP A 85 -6.90 -4.16 18.88
C ASP A 85 -6.70 -5.67 18.67
N ARG A 86 -7.32 -6.23 17.62
CA ARG A 86 -7.14 -7.65 17.26
C ARG A 86 -5.72 -7.96 16.79
N TYR A 87 -5.09 -7.07 16.04
CA TYR A 87 -3.78 -7.26 15.43
C TYR A 87 -2.72 -6.37 16.06
N GLN A 88 -2.80 -6.12 17.37
CA GLN A 88 -1.90 -5.21 18.08
C GLN A 88 -0.41 -5.56 17.87
N ARG A 89 -0.09 -6.85 17.72
CA ARG A 89 1.27 -7.34 17.44
C ARG A 89 1.84 -6.92 16.08
N TRP A 90 0.99 -6.46 15.15
CA TRP A 90 1.41 -5.97 13.82
C TRP A 90 1.72 -4.48 13.83
N LEU A 91 1.32 -3.76 14.89
CA LEU A 91 1.59 -2.34 14.98
C LEU A 91 3.09 -2.11 15.17
N PRO A 92 3.63 -1.05 14.55
CA PRO A 92 5.02 -0.68 14.76
C PRO A 92 5.24 -0.36 16.24
N LYS A 93 6.42 -0.73 16.75
CA LYS A 93 6.79 -0.43 18.15
C LYS A 93 6.88 1.08 18.40
N GLN A 94 7.19 1.85 17.37
CA GLN A 94 7.20 3.30 17.39
C GLN A 94 6.03 3.85 16.57
N PRO A 95 5.19 4.75 17.11
CA PRO A 95 4.04 5.32 16.39
C PRO A 95 4.39 6.04 15.08
N ALA A 96 5.64 6.49 14.94
CA ALA A 96 6.13 7.18 13.75
C ALA A 96 6.59 6.24 12.63
N GLY A 97 6.59 4.92 12.83
CA GLY A 97 6.93 3.94 11.79
C GLY A 97 8.41 3.95 11.36
N VAL A 98 9.31 4.48 12.19
CA VAL A 98 10.78 4.51 11.98
C VAL A 98 11.52 3.57 12.92
#